data_AF-A0A6L3EVW1-F1
#
_entry.id   AF-A0A6L3EVW1-F1
#
_cell.length_a   1.000
_cell.length_b   1.000
_cell.length_c   1.000
_cell.angle_alpha   90.00
_cell.angle_beta   90.00
_cell.angle_gamma   90.00
#
_symmetry.space_group_name_H-M   'P 1'
#
loop_
_entity.id
_entity.type
_entity.pdbx_description
1 polymer ?
#
loop_
_entity_poly.entity_id
_entity_poly.type
_entity_poly.pdbx_seq_one_letter_code
_entity_poly.pdbx_strand_id
1 'polypeptide(L)'
;VDEKDEDPTLNNITVPPAPTALPQDKSNTVIAGNSLTALIRLLSKLEVRTAVVAFQTDFEAASEQIGILADYKLTHDLFQELENRYFLIQNDQKRLPADDSAWDNISLTEPEIQGKVNDLLTVMQRPTFTTDENRWTQQLEKAQKQIRDGVEEFDLNLLKGGTRIIYRILNRQPSRINAQLVATARTLRLDNIEEAIGTICDSMLGSGIEVDNVIDEVQRGVGALAGLDDRLGSLVREHNGWQEIDDELRRVEASLSRSTEDLEDAWFDLEPLTRNMLSRTEHKWATDLDKVLTSLDNAISEQVVVTVRRLFRRYRSQVGRRFRQVDLELLTLCQDLQRVGESLDMLLRQFNK
;
A
#
# COMPACT_ATOMS: atom_id res chain seq x y z
N VAL A 1 36.05 26.21 -15.35
CA VAL A 1 36.41 24.79 -15.44
C VAL A 1 35.18 24.05 -14.97
N ASP A 2 34.36 23.65 -15.94
CA ASP A 2 33.11 22.92 -15.72
C ASP A 2 33.45 21.46 -15.38
N GLU A 3 33.18 21.04 -14.14
CA GLU A 3 33.12 19.62 -13.80
C GLU A 3 31.69 19.13 -14.01
N LYS A 4 31.49 18.42 -15.12
CA LYS A 4 30.38 17.49 -15.29
C LYS A 4 30.57 16.35 -14.29
N ASP A 5 29.84 16.42 -13.19
CA ASP A 5 29.72 15.34 -12.21
C ASP A 5 28.59 14.40 -12.69
N GLU A 6 28.89 13.59 -13.71
CA GLU A 6 28.06 12.45 -14.10
C GLU A 6 28.29 11.32 -13.09
N ASP A 7 27.41 11.20 -12.10
CA ASP A 7 27.41 10.13 -11.10
C ASP A 7 26.98 8.79 -11.76
N PRO A 8 27.89 7.80 -11.91
CA PRO A 8 27.60 6.54 -12.58
C PRO A 8 26.79 5.56 -11.73
N THR A 9 26.33 5.94 -10.53
CA THR A 9 25.64 5.01 -9.61
C THR A 9 24.12 4.94 -9.76
N LEU A 10 23.51 5.77 -10.60
CA LEU A 10 22.06 5.73 -10.86
C LEU A 10 21.59 4.56 -11.75
N ASN A 11 22.49 3.85 -12.42
CA ASN A 11 22.14 2.84 -13.44
C ASN A 11 22.10 1.38 -12.96
N ASN A 12 22.27 1.09 -11.67
CA ASN A 12 22.17 -0.29 -11.16
C ASN A 12 21.17 -0.38 -10.00
N ILE A 13 19.90 -0.16 -10.29
CA ILE A 13 18.80 -0.62 -9.43
C ILE A 13 18.59 -2.11 -9.74
N THR A 14 19.38 -2.97 -9.09
CA THR A 14 19.03 -4.38 -9.02
C THR A 14 17.78 -4.50 -8.14
N VAL A 15 16.64 -4.75 -8.77
CA VAL A 15 15.37 -5.03 -8.09
C VAL A 15 15.57 -6.31 -7.27
N PRO A 16 15.50 -6.27 -5.92
CA PRO A 16 15.48 -7.50 -5.13
C PRO A 16 14.20 -8.27 -5.49
N PRO A 17 14.24 -9.61 -5.56
CA PRO A 17 13.03 -10.40 -5.76
C PRO A 17 12.02 -10.06 -4.65
N ALA A 18 10.73 -10.10 -5.01
CA ALA A 18 9.63 -9.83 -4.11
C ALA A 18 9.81 -10.61 -2.78
N PRO A 19 9.75 -9.96 -1.61
CA PRO A 19 9.60 -10.67 -0.35
C PRO A 19 8.37 -11.57 -0.47
N THR A 20 8.61 -12.86 -0.34
CA THR A 20 7.55 -13.85 -0.19
C THR A 20 6.86 -13.55 1.13
N ALA A 21 5.51 -13.57 1.19
CA ALA A 21 4.79 -13.49 2.46
C ALA A 21 5.50 -14.34 3.52
N LEU A 22 5.60 -13.83 4.76
CA LEU A 22 6.20 -14.60 5.83
C LEU A 22 5.47 -15.96 5.89
N PRO A 23 6.19 -17.09 6.06
CA PRO A 23 5.59 -18.41 6.04
C PRO A 23 4.38 -18.57 6.99
N GLN A 24 4.36 -17.79 8.07
CA GLN A 24 3.27 -17.74 9.05
C GLN A 24 2.00 -17.08 8.50
N ASP A 25 2.09 -16.01 7.71
CA ASP A 25 0.92 -15.28 7.18
C ASP A 25 0.14 -16.15 6.16
N LYS A 26 0.88 -16.81 5.27
CA LYS A 26 0.30 -17.81 4.34
C LYS A 26 -0.31 -18.99 5.08
N SER A 27 0.35 -19.44 6.16
CA SER A 27 -0.15 -20.52 7.00
C SER A 27 -1.48 -20.13 7.66
N ASN A 28 -1.56 -18.94 8.28
CA ASN A 28 -2.76 -18.48 8.96
C ASN A 28 -3.93 -18.30 8.00
N THR A 29 -3.69 -17.73 6.82
CA THR A 29 -4.72 -17.57 5.78
C THR A 29 -5.32 -18.91 5.35
N VAL A 30 -4.46 -19.90 5.08
CA VAL A 30 -4.91 -21.25 4.70
C VAL A 30 -5.67 -21.91 5.84
N ILE A 31 -5.20 -21.78 7.09
CA ILE A 31 -5.87 -22.33 8.27
C ILE A 31 -7.25 -21.69 8.47
N ALA A 32 -7.36 -20.36 8.35
CA ALA A 32 -8.63 -19.64 8.47
C ALA A 32 -9.63 -20.05 7.37
N GLY A 33 -9.20 -20.10 6.10
CA GLY A 33 -10.05 -20.55 4.99
C GLY A 33 -10.49 -22.02 5.13
N ASN A 34 -9.62 -22.90 5.62
CA ASN A 34 -9.96 -24.29 5.90
C ASN A 34 -10.98 -24.42 7.03
N SER A 35 -10.87 -23.61 8.09
CA SER A 35 -11.84 -23.56 9.19
C SER A 35 -13.24 -23.14 8.69
N LEU A 36 -13.33 -22.12 7.85
CA LEU A 36 -14.59 -21.72 7.23
C LEU A 36 -15.17 -22.82 6.32
N THR A 37 -14.31 -23.52 5.59
CA THR A 37 -14.72 -24.68 4.78
C THR A 37 -15.19 -25.85 5.65
N ALA A 38 -14.59 -26.06 6.81
CA ALA A 38 -15.03 -27.04 7.79
C ALA A 38 -16.42 -26.69 8.35
N LEU A 39 -16.68 -25.41 8.65
CA LEU A 39 -18.01 -24.93 9.06
C LEU A 39 -19.08 -25.21 8.00
N ILE A 40 -18.76 -25.04 6.70
CA ILE A 40 -19.69 -25.38 5.60
C ILE A 40 -20.13 -26.85 5.67
N ARG A 41 -19.21 -27.78 5.96
CA ARG A 41 -19.53 -29.21 6.09
C ARG A 41 -20.45 -29.49 7.28
N LEU A 42 -20.41 -28.62 8.29
CA LEU A 42 -21.20 -28.73 9.51
C LEU A 42 -22.54 -27.99 9.46
N LEU A 43 -22.84 -27.25 8.39
CA LEU A 43 -24.12 -26.54 8.22
C LEU A 43 -25.37 -27.44 8.26
N SER A 44 -25.23 -28.76 8.19
CA SER A 44 -26.36 -29.69 8.41
C SER A 44 -26.76 -29.84 9.88
N LYS A 45 -25.90 -29.41 10.82
CA LYS A 45 -26.13 -29.48 12.27
C LYS A 45 -26.92 -28.26 12.74
N LEU A 46 -27.92 -28.48 13.59
CA LEU A 46 -28.83 -27.42 14.04
C LEU A 46 -28.10 -26.35 14.84
N GLU A 47 -27.14 -26.76 15.66
CA GLU A 47 -26.33 -25.91 16.52
C GLU A 47 -25.50 -24.94 15.66
N VAL A 48 -24.85 -25.46 14.62
CA VAL A 48 -24.04 -24.68 13.68
C VAL A 48 -24.92 -23.73 12.86
N ARG A 49 -26.07 -24.18 12.36
CA ARG A 49 -27.02 -23.28 11.66
C ARG A 49 -27.50 -22.14 12.55
N THR A 50 -27.84 -22.44 13.80
CA THR A 50 -28.35 -21.44 14.74
C THR A 50 -27.31 -20.36 15.01
N ALA A 51 -26.06 -20.76 15.20
CA ALA A 51 -24.97 -19.83 15.38
C ALA A 51 -24.64 -19.03 14.11
N VAL A 52 -24.64 -19.66 12.92
CA VAL A 52 -24.44 -18.93 11.65
C VAL A 52 -25.55 -17.89 11.42
N VAL A 53 -26.81 -18.16 11.81
CA VAL A 53 -27.88 -17.15 11.82
C VAL A 53 -27.55 -16.00 12.75
N ALA A 54 -27.09 -16.29 13.97
CA ALA A 54 -26.81 -15.27 14.98
C ALA A 54 -25.71 -14.29 14.53
N PHE A 55 -24.72 -14.76 13.78
CA PHE A 55 -23.58 -13.99 13.32
C PHE A 55 -23.60 -13.67 11.81
N GLN A 56 -24.73 -13.87 11.13
CA GLN A 56 -24.84 -13.68 9.68
C GLN A 56 -24.39 -12.26 9.26
N THR A 57 -24.89 -11.24 9.97
CA THR A 57 -24.56 -9.85 9.70
C THR A 57 -23.07 -9.56 9.90
N ASP A 58 -22.42 -10.19 10.88
CA ASP A 58 -20.99 -10.03 11.12
C ASP A 58 -20.16 -10.65 9.98
N PHE A 59 -20.54 -11.85 9.50
CA PHE A 59 -19.88 -12.48 8.35
C PHE A 59 -20.05 -11.68 7.06
N GLU A 60 -21.26 -11.16 6.80
CA GLU A 60 -21.54 -10.30 5.65
C GLU A 60 -20.71 -9.02 5.71
N ALA A 61 -20.73 -8.34 6.86
CA ALA A 61 -19.96 -7.11 7.06
C ALA A 61 -18.46 -7.34 6.91
N ALA A 62 -17.92 -8.44 7.47
CA ALA A 62 -16.49 -8.73 7.36
C ALA A 62 -16.07 -9.08 5.93
N SER A 63 -16.88 -9.86 5.19
CA SER A 63 -16.63 -10.15 3.77
C SER A 63 -16.60 -8.86 2.94
N GLU A 64 -17.57 -7.98 3.15
CA GLU A 64 -17.65 -6.68 2.47
C GLU A 64 -16.43 -5.79 2.80
N GLN A 65 -16.06 -5.66 4.08
CA GLN A 65 -14.93 -4.84 4.52
C GLN A 65 -13.59 -5.35 3.99
N ILE A 66 -13.39 -6.67 3.88
CA ILE A 66 -12.22 -7.26 3.23
C ILE A 66 -12.15 -6.84 1.75
N GLY A 67 -13.29 -6.85 1.05
CA GLY A 67 -13.39 -6.38 -0.33
C GLY A 67 -13.01 -4.90 -0.47
N ILE A 68 -13.59 -4.04 0.38
CA ILE A 68 -13.31 -2.60 0.42
C ILE A 68 -11.83 -2.32 0.72
N LEU A 69 -11.24 -3.02 1.68
CA LEU A 69 -9.83 -2.87 2.06
C LEU A 69 -8.90 -3.18 0.89
N ALA A 70 -9.19 -4.28 0.18
CA ALA A 70 -8.39 -4.69 -0.96
C ALA A 70 -8.53 -3.73 -2.15
N ASP A 71 -9.71 -3.16 -2.36
CA ASP A 71 -9.93 -2.11 -3.36
C ASP A 71 -9.09 -0.87 -3.05
N TYR A 72 -9.10 -0.37 -1.82
CA TYR A 72 -8.26 0.77 -1.44
C TYR A 72 -6.77 0.47 -1.59
N LYS A 73 -6.30 -0.73 -1.21
CA LYS A 73 -4.89 -1.09 -1.37
C LYS A 73 -4.49 -1.16 -2.84
N LEU A 74 -5.32 -1.76 -3.69
CA LEU A 74 -5.07 -1.81 -5.12
C LEU A 74 -5.01 -0.41 -5.73
N THR A 75 -5.94 0.49 -5.39
CA THR A 75 -5.91 1.88 -5.86
C THR A 75 -4.65 2.61 -5.41
N HIS A 76 -4.23 2.43 -4.16
CA HIS A 76 -3.00 3.01 -3.62
C HIS A 76 -1.77 2.56 -4.42
N ASP A 77 -1.68 1.29 -4.75
CA ASP A 77 -0.51 0.73 -5.44
C ASP A 77 -0.45 1.18 -6.89
N LEU A 78 -1.61 1.25 -7.55
CA LEU A 78 -1.69 1.84 -8.89
C LEU A 78 -1.26 3.32 -8.89
N PHE A 79 -1.52 4.07 -7.81
CA PHE A 79 -0.99 5.41 -7.67
C PHE A 79 0.54 5.43 -7.52
N GLN A 80 1.12 4.53 -6.72
CA GLN A 80 2.58 4.41 -6.59
C GLN A 80 3.23 4.04 -7.93
N GLU A 81 2.63 3.12 -8.68
CA GLU A 81 3.10 2.75 -10.02
C GLU A 81 3.02 3.93 -11.00
N LEU A 82 1.88 4.65 -11.02
CA LEU A 82 1.71 5.86 -11.82
C LEU A 82 2.75 6.92 -11.46
N GLU A 83 3.04 7.10 -10.17
CA GLU A 83 4.04 8.04 -9.69
C GLU A 83 5.45 7.71 -10.20
N ASN A 84 5.84 6.44 -10.15
CA ASN A 84 7.14 6.01 -10.68
C ASN A 84 7.27 6.35 -12.17
N ARG A 85 6.21 6.19 -12.97
CA ARG A 85 6.21 6.54 -14.39
C ARG A 85 6.17 8.04 -14.64
N TYR A 86 5.41 8.76 -13.82
CA TYR A 86 5.37 10.21 -13.84
C TYR A 86 6.78 10.79 -13.65
N PHE A 87 7.59 10.29 -12.71
CA PHE A 87 8.94 10.79 -12.51
C PHE A 87 9.88 10.57 -13.70
N LEU A 88 9.73 9.45 -14.43
CA LEU A 88 10.49 9.22 -15.67
C LEU A 88 10.17 10.28 -16.72
N ILE A 89 8.88 10.50 -17.03
CA ILE A 89 8.47 11.56 -17.96
C ILE A 89 8.91 12.93 -17.46
N GLN A 90 8.74 13.23 -16.18
CA GLN A 90 9.11 14.53 -15.62
C GLN A 90 10.62 14.80 -15.77
N ASN A 91 11.47 13.79 -15.63
CA ASN A 91 12.92 13.94 -15.79
C ASN A 91 13.33 14.18 -17.24
N ASP A 92 12.77 13.44 -18.19
CA ASP A 92 13.05 13.66 -19.61
C ASP A 92 12.45 14.99 -20.10
N GLN A 93 11.27 15.36 -19.62
CA GLN A 93 10.64 16.65 -19.90
C GLN A 93 11.50 17.85 -19.49
N LYS A 94 12.31 17.75 -18.42
CA LYS A 94 13.23 18.81 -17.99
C LYS A 94 14.38 19.03 -18.97
N ARG A 95 14.72 18.03 -19.79
CA ARG A 95 15.75 18.13 -20.84
C ARG A 95 15.22 18.86 -22.07
N LEU A 96 13.90 18.97 -22.24
CA LEU A 96 13.28 19.66 -23.37
C LEU A 96 13.22 21.19 -23.17
N PRO A 97 13.43 21.99 -24.23
CA PRO A 97 13.67 21.59 -25.62
C PRO A 97 15.16 21.44 -25.98
N ALA A 98 16.07 21.41 -24.99
CA ALA A 98 17.50 21.41 -25.25
C ALA A 98 18.03 20.08 -25.83
N ASP A 99 17.26 19.01 -25.70
CA ASP A 99 17.62 17.66 -26.09
C ASP A 99 16.42 16.90 -26.66
N ASP A 100 16.32 16.88 -27.99
CA ASP A 100 15.21 16.22 -28.69
C ASP A 100 15.17 14.71 -28.46
N SER A 101 16.28 14.06 -28.11
CA SER A 101 16.29 12.62 -27.78
C SER A 101 15.45 12.28 -26.54
N ALA A 102 15.14 13.27 -25.71
CA ALA A 102 14.23 13.10 -24.59
C ALA A 102 12.81 12.70 -25.05
N TRP A 103 12.39 13.09 -26.26
CA TRP A 103 11.11 12.64 -26.81
C TRP A 103 11.05 11.14 -27.07
N ASP A 104 12.16 10.49 -27.41
CA ASP A 104 12.20 9.03 -27.61
C ASP A 104 11.92 8.31 -26.29
N ASN A 105 12.57 8.75 -25.20
CA ASN A 105 12.33 8.19 -23.86
C ASN A 105 10.90 8.43 -23.38
N ILE A 106 10.36 9.63 -23.62
CA ILE A 106 8.98 9.96 -23.26
C ILE A 106 8.00 9.09 -24.06
N SER A 107 8.26 8.87 -25.36
CA SER A 107 7.43 8.02 -26.22
C SER A 107 7.41 6.55 -25.78
N LEU A 108 8.50 6.06 -25.18
CA LEU A 108 8.54 4.72 -24.58
C LEU A 108 7.77 4.65 -23.26
N THR A 109 7.81 5.71 -22.46
CA THR A 109 7.17 5.75 -21.12
C THR A 109 5.68 6.08 -21.19
N GLU A 110 5.25 6.85 -22.19
CA GLU A 110 3.87 7.32 -22.34
C GLU A 110 2.84 6.18 -22.30
N PRO A 111 3.01 5.06 -23.05
CA PRO A 111 2.03 3.97 -23.03
C PRO A 111 1.89 3.33 -21.64
N GLU A 112 2.94 3.34 -20.82
CA GLU A 112 2.88 2.83 -19.45
C GLU A 112 2.04 3.74 -18.54
N ILE A 113 2.14 5.07 -18.70
CA ILE A 113 1.23 6.01 -18.03
C ILE A 113 -0.21 5.79 -18.50
N GLN A 114 -0.42 5.62 -19.81
CA GLN A 114 -1.76 5.35 -20.35
C GLN A 114 -2.38 4.11 -19.71
N GLY A 115 -1.62 3.02 -19.64
CA GLY A 115 -2.02 1.78 -18.98
C GLY A 115 -2.40 2.00 -17.53
N LYS A 116 -1.54 2.66 -16.74
CA LYS A 116 -1.80 2.88 -15.31
C LYS A 116 -2.99 3.80 -15.02
N VAL A 117 -3.21 4.81 -15.87
CA VAL A 117 -4.43 5.62 -15.79
C VAL A 117 -5.67 4.78 -16.07
N ASN A 118 -5.64 3.92 -17.10
CA ASN A 118 -6.76 3.03 -17.41
C ASN A 118 -7.05 2.02 -16.28
N ASP A 119 -5.99 1.46 -15.68
CA ASP A 119 -6.12 0.56 -14.53
C ASP A 119 -6.81 1.27 -13.36
N LEU A 120 -6.39 2.50 -13.03
CA LEU A 120 -7.02 3.34 -12.00
C LEU A 120 -8.49 3.60 -12.32
N LEU A 121 -8.79 4.07 -13.54
CA LEU A 121 -10.17 4.36 -13.96
C LEU A 121 -11.07 3.12 -13.89
N THR A 122 -10.53 1.93 -14.20
CA THR A 122 -11.25 0.66 -14.11
C THR A 122 -11.55 0.30 -12.66
N VAL A 123 -10.57 0.40 -11.76
CA VAL A 123 -10.78 0.13 -10.32
C VAL A 123 -11.79 1.11 -9.72
N MET A 124 -11.78 2.37 -10.15
CA MET A 124 -12.73 3.39 -9.70
C MET A 124 -14.19 3.15 -10.12
N GLN A 125 -14.46 2.17 -10.98
CA GLN A 125 -15.83 1.75 -11.33
C GLN A 125 -16.40 0.72 -10.33
N ARG A 126 -15.59 0.20 -9.40
CA ARG A 126 -16.04 -0.77 -8.39
C ARG A 126 -17.02 -0.13 -7.40
N PRO A 127 -17.98 -0.91 -6.84
CA PRO A 127 -18.99 -0.41 -5.90
C PRO A 127 -18.43 0.43 -4.76
N THR A 128 -17.25 0.06 -4.24
CA THR A 128 -16.49 0.76 -3.20
C THR A 128 -16.33 2.27 -3.45
N PHE A 129 -16.26 2.70 -4.72
CA PHE A 129 -15.99 4.09 -5.10
C PHE A 129 -17.19 4.81 -5.73
N THR A 130 -18.37 4.19 -5.77
CA THR A 130 -19.55 4.70 -6.50
C THR A 130 -20.29 5.85 -5.80
N THR A 131 -19.91 6.18 -4.57
CA THR A 131 -20.61 7.16 -3.72
C THR A 131 -20.18 8.62 -3.90
N ASP A 132 -19.07 8.90 -4.59
CA ASP A 132 -18.57 10.26 -4.79
C ASP A 132 -18.34 10.59 -6.29
N GLU A 133 -18.76 11.80 -6.70
CA GLU A 133 -18.29 12.42 -7.94
C GLU A 133 -16.77 12.64 -7.85
N ASN A 134 -16.02 11.66 -8.33
CA ASN A 134 -14.58 11.68 -8.31
C ASN A 134 -14.04 12.63 -9.40
N ARG A 135 -14.17 13.94 -9.21
CA ARG A 135 -13.66 14.98 -10.15
C ARG A 135 -12.21 14.75 -10.60
N TRP A 136 -11.41 14.05 -9.78
CA TRP A 136 -10.04 13.70 -10.12
C TRP A 136 -9.93 12.58 -11.19
N THR A 137 -10.92 11.70 -11.38
CA THR A 137 -10.92 10.71 -12.47
C THR A 137 -11.09 11.38 -13.83
N GLN A 138 -12.00 12.36 -13.93
CA GLN A 138 -12.12 13.21 -15.13
C GLN A 138 -10.81 13.99 -15.40
N GLN A 139 -10.10 14.40 -14.34
CA GLN A 139 -8.80 15.04 -14.48
C GLN A 139 -7.73 14.06 -14.97
N LEU A 140 -7.75 12.79 -14.53
CA LEU A 140 -6.87 11.75 -15.06
C LEU A 140 -7.11 11.50 -16.54
N GLU A 141 -8.36 11.36 -16.98
CA GLU A 141 -8.70 11.20 -18.41
C GLU A 141 -8.20 12.39 -19.23
N LYS A 142 -8.39 13.61 -18.72
CA LYS A 142 -7.85 14.81 -19.37
C LYS A 142 -6.32 14.78 -19.44
N ALA A 143 -5.65 14.42 -18.34
CA ALA A 143 -4.20 14.36 -18.30
C ALA A 143 -3.65 13.32 -19.27
N GLN A 144 -4.30 12.15 -19.31
CA GLN A 144 -4.01 11.05 -20.21
C GLN A 144 -4.05 11.50 -21.66
N LYS A 145 -5.13 12.19 -22.07
CA LYS A 145 -5.25 12.76 -23.40
C LYS A 145 -4.16 13.80 -23.69
N GLN A 146 -3.94 14.75 -22.77
CA GLN A 146 -2.94 15.80 -22.98
C GLN A 146 -1.51 15.27 -23.11
N ILE A 147 -1.16 14.23 -22.36
CA ILE A 147 0.17 13.59 -22.48
C ILE A 147 0.28 12.89 -23.82
N ARG A 148 -0.74 12.11 -24.23
CA ARG A 148 -0.75 11.41 -25.52
C ARG A 148 -0.61 12.39 -26.69
N ASP A 149 -1.52 13.37 -26.76
CA ASP A 149 -1.52 14.38 -27.83
C ASP A 149 -0.17 15.14 -27.84
N GLY A 150 0.37 15.47 -26.66
CA GLY A 150 1.68 16.13 -26.55
C GLY A 150 2.86 15.29 -27.04
N VAL A 151 2.79 13.95 -26.91
CA VAL A 151 3.82 13.04 -27.43
C VAL A 151 3.66 12.82 -28.93
N GLU A 152 2.43 12.58 -29.40
CA GLU A 152 2.13 12.37 -30.83
C GLU A 152 2.46 13.61 -31.68
N GLU A 153 2.20 14.81 -31.15
CA GLU A 153 2.42 16.08 -31.85
C GLU A 153 3.77 16.74 -31.51
N PHE A 154 4.59 16.12 -30.64
CA PHE A 154 5.80 16.71 -30.07
C PHE A 154 5.55 18.11 -29.42
N ASP A 155 4.36 18.32 -28.87
CA ASP A 155 3.95 19.57 -28.23
C ASP A 155 4.29 19.55 -26.72
N LEU A 156 5.37 20.26 -26.39
CA LEU A 156 5.83 20.43 -25.01
C LEU A 156 4.80 21.10 -24.10
N ASN A 157 3.91 21.96 -24.61
CA ASN A 157 2.88 22.62 -23.81
C ASN A 157 1.77 21.66 -23.41
N LEU A 158 1.34 20.78 -24.32
CA LEU A 158 0.37 19.72 -24.03
C LEU A 158 0.94 18.74 -23.00
N LEU A 159 2.19 18.29 -23.21
CA LEU A 159 2.89 17.44 -22.25
C LEU A 159 3.00 18.10 -20.86
N LYS A 160 3.39 19.38 -20.79
CA LYS A 160 3.41 20.19 -19.55
C LYS A 160 2.03 20.31 -18.89
N GLY A 161 0.98 20.47 -19.69
CA GLY A 161 -0.39 20.51 -19.22
C GLY A 161 -0.79 19.22 -18.50
N GLY A 162 -0.61 18.08 -19.17
CA GLY A 162 -0.98 16.77 -18.65
C GLY A 162 -0.15 16.36 -17.43
N THR A 163 1.18 16.50 -17.49
CA THR A 163 2.08 16.22 -16.36
C THR A 163 1.77 17.06 -15.13
N ARG A 164 1.37 18.33 -15.27
CA ARG A 164 0.94 19.17 -14.14
C ARG A 164 -0.39 18.70 -13.53
N ILE A 165 -1.29 18.11 -14.32
CA ILE A 165 -2.51 17.50 -13.78
C ILE A 165 -2.15 16.25 -12.97
N ILE A 166 -1.35 15.34 -13.51
CA ILE A 166 -0.91 14.13 -12.81
C ILE A 166 -0.22 14.50 -11.48
N TYR A 167 0.73 15.44 -11.51
CA TYR A 167 1.42 15.92 -10.32
C TYR A 167 0.47 16.34 -9.19
N ARG A 168 -0.58 17.10 -9.51
CA ARG A 168 -1.57 17.56 -8.51
C ARG A 168 -2.39 16.41 -7.93
N ILE A 169 -2.64 15.38 -8.72
CA ILE A 169 -3.38 14.19 -8.28
C ILE A 169 -2.48 13.35 -7.37
N LEU A 170 -1.23 13.10 -7.79
CA LEU A 170 -0.24 12.33 -7.02
C LEU A 170 0.12 12.98 -5.68
N ASN A 171 0.08 14.31 -5.58
CA ASN A 171 0.32 15.00 -4.30
C ASN A 171 -0.87 15.00 -3.34
N ARG A 172 -2.02 14.41 -3.70
CA ARG A 172 -3.24 14.50 -2.87
C ARG A 172 -3.97 13.17 -2.71
N GLN A 173 -4.19 12.45 -3.79
CA GLN A 173 -5.03 11.26 -3.75
C GLN A 173 -4.35 10.07 -3.04
N PRO A 174 -3.04 9.81 -3.18
CA PRO A 174 -2.39 8.71 -2.46
C PRO A 174 -2.61 8.77 -0.95
N SER A 175 -2.33 9.90 -0.30
CA SER A 175 -2.53 10.06 1.15
C SER A 175 -4.01 9.95 1.56
N ARG A 176 -4.95 10.40 0.71
CA ARG A 176 -6.40 10.24 0.97
C ARG A 176 -6.85 8.79 0.87
N ILE A 177 -6.38 8.06 -0.14
CA ILE A 177 -6.66 6.63 -0.29
C ILE A 177 -6.03 5.85 0.86
N ASN A 178 -4.80 6.19 1.25
CA ASN A 178 -4.16 5.62 2.43
C ASN A 178 -4.99 5.85 3.71
N ALA A 179 -5.50 7.07 3.92
CA ALA A 179 -6.36 7.36 5.08
C ALA A 179 -7.64 6.50 5.09
N GLN A 180 -8.25 6.24 3.92
CA GLN A 180 -9.40 5.35 3.81
C GLN A 180 -9.03 3.88 4.02
N LEU A 181 -7.88 3.45 3.50
CA LEU A 181 -7.33 2.11 3.76
C LEU A 181 -7.13 1.88 5.26
N VAL A 182 -6.50 2.83 5.96
CA VAL A 182 -6.27 2.77 7.41
C VAL A 182 -7.59 2.76 8.17
N ALA A 183 -8.56 3.59 7.78
CA ALA A 183 -9.88 3.61 8.41
C ALA A 183 -10.60 2.26 8.22
N THR A 184 -10.60 1.73 7.00
CA THR A 184 -11.22 0.44 6.66
C THR A 184 -10.58 -0.71 7.42
N ALA A 185 -9.25 -0.74 7.51
CA ALA A 185 -8.53 -1.76 8.27
C ALA A 185 -8.86 -1.71 9.77
N ARG A 186 -9.09 -0.52 10.35
CA ARG A 186 -9.50 -0.37 11.75
C ARG A 186 -10.96 -0.78 11.99
N THR A 187 -11.81 -0.68 10.97
CA THR A 187 -13.21 -1.10 11.05
C THR A 187 -13.40 -2.57 10.69
N LEU A 188 -12.39 -3.24 10.13
CA LEU A 188 -12.44 -4.67 9.87
C LEU A 188 -12.39 -5.41 11.22
N ARG A 189 -13.52 -5.98 11.62
CA ARG A 189 -13.71 -6.67 12.89
C ARG A 189 -13.48 -8.16 12.76
N LEU A 190 -12.23 -8.57 12.54
CA LEU A 190 -11.88 -10.01 12.50
C LEU A 190 -12.12 -10.68 13.86
N ASP A 191 -12.06 -9.91 14.95
CA ASP A 191 -12.44 -10.30 16.31
C ASP A 191 -13.89 -10.80 16.40
N ASN A 192 -14.83 -10.17 15.70
CA ASN A 192 -16.22 -10.64 15.65
C ASN A 192 -16.35 -12.00 14.98
N ILE A 193 -15.57 -12.26 13.92
CA ILE A 193 -15.55 -13.57 13.25
C ILE A 193 -14.93 -14.61 14.18
N GLU A 194 -13.85 -14.25 14.86
CA GLU A 194 -13.21 -15.07 15.87
C GLU A 194 -14.21 -15.48 16.97
N GLU A 195 -14.94 -14.52 17.54
CA GLU A 195 -15.97 -14.75 18.56
C GLU A 195 -17.10 -15.64 18.03
N ALA A 196 -17.56 -15.40 16.80
CA ALA A 196 -18.59 -16.20 16.16
C ALA A 196 -18.16 -17.66 16.02
N ILE A 197 -16.96 -17.90 15.50
CA ILE A 197 -16.42 -19.25 15.30
C ILE A 197 -16.13 -19.93 16.65
N GLY A 198 -15.63 -19.19 17.64
CA GLY A 198 -15.44 -19.68 19.01
C GLY A 198 -16.74 -20.14 19.64
N THR A 199 -17.81 -19.33 19.53
CA THR A 199 -19.15 -19.66 20.03
C THR A 199 -19.72 -20.91 19.36
N ILE A 200 -19.48 -21.10 18.06
CA ILE A 200 -19.88 -22.31 17.33
C ILE A 200 -19.15 -23.54 17.91
N CYS A 201 -17.83 -23.46 18.10
CA CYS A 201 -17.03 -24.53 18.69
C CYS A 201 -17.53 -24.92 20.08
N ASP A 202 -17.76 -23.95 20.96
CA ASP A 202 -18.21 -24.19 22.33
C ASP A 202 -19.59 -24.86 22.37
N SER A 203 -20.50 -24.43 21.48
CA SER A 203 -21.83 -25.03 21.35
C SER A 203 -21.78 -26.48 20.89
N MET A 204 -20.87 -26.80 19.95
CA MET A 204 -20.67 -28.17 19.47
C MET A 204 -20.07 -29.09 20.54
N LEU A 205 -19.05 -28.61 21.26
CA LEU A 205 -18.42 -29.35 22.37
C LEU A 205 -19.42 -29.61 23.50
N GLY A 206 -20.22 -28.60 23.86
CA GLY A 206 -21.25 -28.73 24.89
C GLY A 206 -22.38 -29.71 24.54
N SER A 207 -22.60 -29.95 23.23
CA SER A 207 -23.64 -30.85 22.73
C SER A 207 -23.17 -32.31 22.56
N GLY A 208 -21.89 -32.60 22.88
CA GLY A 208 -21.32 -33.95 22.79
C GLY A 208 -21.22 -34.48 21.37
N ILE A 209 -21.16 -33.60 20.36
CA ILE A 209 -21.01 -33.99 18.97
C ILE A 209 -19.54 -34.39 18.75
N GLU A 210 -19.25 -35.69 18.76
CA GLU A 210 -17.96 -36.22 18.28
C GLU A 210 -17.89 -36.03 16.76
N VAL A 211 -17.25 -34.94 16.32
CA VAL A 211 -16.80 -34.79 14.93
C VAL A 211 -15.29 -34.88 14.93
N ASP A 212 -14.78 -36.09 14.70
CA ASP A 212 -13.34 -36.36 14.60
C ASP A 212 -12.64 -35.33 13.71
N ASN A 213 -11.61 -34.66 14.24
CA ASN A 213 -10.71 -33.69 13.59
C ASN A 213 -11.33 -32.38 13.06
N VAL A 214 -12.65 -32.28 12.85
CA VAL A 214 -13.28 -31.07 12.29
C VAL A 214 -13.34 -29.95 13.32
N ILE A 215 -13.61 -30.26 14.59
CA ILE A 215 -13.61 -29.25 15.67
C ILE A 215 -12.21 -28.64 15.83
N ASP A 216 -11.15 -29.46 15.77
CA ASP A 216 -9.76 -29.01 15.83
C ASP A 216 -9.37 -28.15 14.60
N GLU A 217 -9.91 -28.45 13.42
CA GLU A 217 -9.77 -27.58 12.24
C GLU A 217 -10.43 -26.21 12.46
N VAL A 218 -11.64 -26.20 13.02
CA VAL A 218 -12.37 -24.95 13.27
C VAL A 218 -11.67 -24.10 14.34
N GLN A 219 -11.24 -24.71 15.45
CA GLN A 219 -10.51 -24.04 16.53
C GLN A 219 -9.16 -23.46 16.08
N ARG A 220 -8.41 -24.15 15.23
CA ARG A 220 -7.19 -23.59 14.65
C ARG A 220 -7.47 -22.35 13.80
N GLY A 221 -8.64 -22.28 13.16
CA GLY A 221 -9.09 -21.10 12.43
C GLY A 221 -9.24 -19.85 13.29
N VAL A 222 -9.76 -19.99 14.52
CA VAL A 222 -9.91 -18.89 15.49
C VAL A 222 -8.55 -18.24 15.76
N GLY A 223 -7.54 -19.04 16.16
CA GLY A 223 -6.19 -18.52 16.41
C GLY A 223 -5.51 -17.95 15.16
N ALA A 224 -5.82 -18.50 13.98
CA ALA A 224 -5.30 -17.98 12.72
C ALA A 224 -5.91 -16.62 12.34
N LEU A 225 -7.19 -16.40 12.61
CA LEU A 225 -7.87 -15.10 12.41
C LEU A 225 -7.32 -14.03 13.34
N ALA A 226 -7.14 -14.35 14.62
CA ALA A 226 -6.48 -13.45 15.59
C ALA A 226 -5.07 -13.04 15.11
N GLY A 227 -4.28 -14.01 14.63
CA GLY A 227 -2.96 -13.74 14.08
C GLY A 227 -2.97 -12.87 12.81
N LEU A 228 -4.00 -12.98 11.96
CA LEU A 228 -4.18 -12.11 10.80
C LEU A 228 -4.58 -10.68 11.21
N ASP A 229 -5.42 -10.53 12.23
CA ASP A 229 -5.83 -9.23 12.77
C ASP A 229 -4.65 -8.45 13.35
N ASP A 230 -3.88 -9.09 14.24
CA ASP A 230 -2.68 -8.51 14.82
C ASP A 230 -1.68 -8.08 13.74
N ARG A 231 -1.48 -8.94 12.72
CA ARG A 231 -0.58 -8.68 11.60
C ARG A 231 -1.06 -7.52 10.74
N LEU A 232 -2.35 -7.48 10.39
CA LEU A 232 -2.95 -6.39 9.64
C LEU A 232 -2.81 -5.06 10.40
N GLY A 233 -3.20 -5.04 11.67
CA GLY A 233 -3.08 -3.86 12.53
C GLY A 233 -1.64 -3.37 12.62
N SER A 234 -0.66 -4.27 12.73
CA SER A 234 0.75 -3.90 12.76
C SER A 234 1.24 -3.34 11.43
N LEU A 235 0.95 -4.01 10.31
CA LEU A 235 1.40 -3.58 8.98
C LEU A 235 0.75 -2.26 8.55
N VAL A 236 -0.54 -2.05 8.83
CA VAL A 236 -1.24 -0.80 8.52
C VAL A 236 -0.66 0.37 9.31
N ARG A 237 -0.34 0.17 10.61
CA ARG A 237 0.35 1.20 11.41
C ARG A 237 1.73 1.52 10.87
N GLU A 238 2.51 0.49 10.51
CA GLU A 238 3.85 0.67 9.96
C GLU A 238 3.79 1.38 8.60
N HIS A 239 2.91 0.94 7.71
CA HIS A 239 2.67 1.53 6.40
C HIS A 239 2.29 3.01 6.49
N ASN A 240 1.32 3.33 7.36
CA ASN A 240 0.88 4.71 7.55
C ASN A 240 2.02 5.61 8.07
N GLY A 241 2.83 5.13 9.01
CA GLY A 241 3.99 5.88 9.50
C GLY A 241 5.03 6.14 8.39
N TRP A 242 5.26 5.16 7.51
CA TRP A 242 6.14 5.37 6.35
C TRP A 242 5.56 6.31 5.30
N GLN A 243 4.23 6.27 5.06
CA GLN A 243 3.55 7.21 4.17
C GLN A 243 3.66 8.66 4.68
N GLU A 244 3.49 8.90 5.98
CA GLU A 244 3.66 10.22 6.59
C GLU A 244 5.08 10.77 6.40
N ILE A 245 6.10 9.93 6.62
CA ILE A 245 7.49 10.29 6.35
C ILE A 245 7.69 10.58 4.86
N ASP A 246 7.19 9.72 3.96
CA ASP A 246 7.36 9.90 2.52
C ASP A 246 6.73 11.20 1.99
N ASP A 247 5.55 11.56 2.50
CA ASP A 247 4.85 12.81 2.16
C ASP A 247 5.69 14.05 2.55
N GLU A 248 6.24 14.07 3.75
CA GLU A 248 7.12 15.15 4.20
C GLU A 248 8.44 15.22 3.42
N LEU A 249 9.03 14.06 3.08
CA LEU A 249 10.24 14.01 2.26
C LEU A 249 10.01 14.57 0.86
N ARG A 250 8.85 14.31 0.23
CA ARG A 250 8.50 14.90 -1.08
C ARG A 250 8.40 16.41 -1.00
N ARG A 251 7.79 16.94 0.07
CA ARG A 251 7.66 18.38 0.29
C ARG A 251 9.03 19.06 0.38
N VAL A 252 9.93 18.50 1.18
CA VAL A 252 11.29 19.02 1.36
C VAL A 252 12.15 18.87 0.10
N GLU A 253 12.05 17.74 -0.59
CA GLU A 253 12.82 17.49 -1.82
C GLU A 253 12.54 18.53 -2.91
N ALA A 254 11.29 19.02 -3.00
CA ALA A 254 10.89 20.03 -3.96
C ALA A 254 11.63 21.38 -3.77
N SER A 255 12.02 21.73 -2.56
CA SER A 255 12.71 22.98 -2.23
C SER A 255 14.21 22.84 -1.98
N LEU A 256 14.70 21.63 -1.72
CA LEU A 256 16.10 21.34 -1.37
C LEU A 256 17.13 21.79 -2.43
N SER A 257 16.70 21.90 -3.70
CA SER A 257 17.52 22.44 -4.78
C SER A 257 17.86 23.93 -4.62
N ARG A 258 17.04 24.68 -3.88
CA ARG A 258 17.16 26.13 -3.68
C ARG A 258 17.75 26.49 -2.32
N SER A 259 17.30 25.82 -1.25
CA SER A 259 17.70 26.10 0.13
C SER A 259 17.67 24.82 0.96
N THR A 260 18.40 24.78 2.09
CA THR A 260 18.29 23.73 3.11
C THR A 260 17.33 24.10 4.24
N GLU A 261 16.85 25.34 4.31
CA GLU A 261 16.00 25.84 5.39
C GLU A 261 14.73 24.99 5.58
N ASP A 262 14.03 24.64 4.50
CA ASP A 262 12.83 23.79 4.59
C ASP A 262 13.13 22.40 5.16
N LEU A 263 14.34 21.86 4.91
CA LEU A 263 14.78 20.60 5.52
C LEU A 263 15.10 20.83 7.00
N GLU A 264 15.81 21.90 7.35
CA GLU A 264 16.15 22.25 8.73
C GLU A 264 14.89 22.38 9.61
N ASP A 265 13.88 23.09 9.11
CA ASP A 265 12.58 23.24 9.77
C ASP A 265 11.85 21.91 9.90
N ALA A 266 11.78 21.12 8.82
CA ALA A 266 11.11 19.82 8.82
C ALA A 266 11.85 18.75 9.65
N TRP A 267 13.17 18.90 9.83
CA TRP A 267 14.02 17.91 10.48
C TRP A 267 13.63 17.69 11.94
N PHE A 268 13.15 18.74 12.61
CA PHE A 268 12.64 18.68 13.98
C PHE A 268 11.55 17.61 14.17
N ASP A 269 10.69 17.42 13.16
CA ASP A 269 9.63 16.42 13.19
C ASP A 269 10.04 15.13 12.47
N LEU A 270 10.75 15.22 11.34
CA LEU A 270 11.14 14.07 10.52
C LEU A 270 12.09 13.10 11.22
N GLU A 271 13.07 13.63 11.96
CA GLU A 271 14.06 12.82 12.68
C GLU A 271 13.42 11.94 13.75
N PRO A 272 12.65 12.49 14.72
CA PRO A 272 12.05 11.67 15.76
C PRO A 272 10.98 10.73 15.20
N LEU A 273 10.21 11.17 14.19
CA LEU A 273 9.24 10.32 13.50
C LEU A 273 9.93 9.10 12.88
N THR A 274 11.04 9.30 12.18
CA THR A 274 11.79 8.19 11.59
C THR A 274 12.39 7.30 12.68
N ARG A 275 12.98 7.85 13.75
CA ARG A 275 13.54 7.02 14.83
C ARG A 275 12.49 6.19 15.56
N ASN A 276 11.26 6.71 15.69
CA ASN A 276 10.15 5.93 16.23
C ASN A 276 9.93 4.65 15.40
N MET A 277 9.97 4.77 14.07
CA MET A 277 9.86 3.63 13.15
C MET A 277 11.02 2.63 13.28
N LEU A 278 12.21 3.06 13.73
CA LEU A 278 13.37 2.20 13.95
C LEU A 278 13.33 1.47 15.29
N SER A 279 12.67 2.03 16.31
CA SER A 279 12.73 1.61 17.72
C SER A 279 12.29 0.17 18.01
N ARG A 280 11.75 -0.53 17.01
CA ARG A 280 11.19 -1.88 17.10
C ARG A 280 11.98 -2.93 16.32
N THR A 281 13.21 -2.65 15.90
CA THR A 281 13.89 -3.51 14.92
C THR A 281 15.40 -3.61 15.13
N GLU A 282 15.89 -4.85 15.28
CA GLU A 282 17.34 -5.18 15.32
C GLU A 282 17.93 -5.50 13.92
N HIS A 283 17.18 -5.25 12.86
CA HIS A 283 17.62 -5.55 11.50
C HIS A 283 18.69 -4.57 11.01
N LYS A 284 19.63 -5.08 10.20
CA LYS A 284 20.72 -4.30 9.60
C LYS A 284 20.26 -3.02 8.89
N TRP A 285 19.13 -3.07 8.19
CA TRP A 285 18.59 -1.90 7.48
C TRP A 285 18.25 -0.75 8.42
N ALA A 286 17.75 -1.05 9.63
CA ALA A 286 17.40 -0.05 10.63
C ALA A 286 18.66 0.59 11.21
N THR A 287 19.69 -0.21 11.50
CA THR A 287 21.01 0.29 11.92
C THR A 287 21.68 1.16 10.85
N ASP A 288 21.57 0.78 9.58
CA ASP A 288 22.15 1.54 8.47
C ASP A 288 21.40 2.87 8.24
N LEU A 289 20.08 2.88 8.42
CA LEU A 289 19.26 4.09 8.36
C LEU A 289 19.54 5.03 9.54
N ASP A 290 19.66 4.49 10.76
CA ASP A 290 20.00 5.24 11.98
C ASP A 290 21.35 5.98 11.86
N LYS A 291 22.35 5.32 11.28
CA LYS A 291 23.66 5.95 10.96
C LYS A 291 23.51 7.11 9.99
N VAL A 292 22.62 6.99 8.99
CA VAL A 292 22.37 8.06 8.03
C VAL A 292 21.61 9.22 8.67
N LEU A 293 20.62 8.95 9.53
CA LEU A 293 19.94 9.99 10.31
C LEU A 293 20.96 10.79 11.14
N THR A 294 21.81 10.10 11.89
CA THR A 294 22.84 10.73 12.73
C THR A 294 23.84 11.54 11.91
N SER A 295 24.24 11.04 10.74
CA SER A 295 25.15 11.79 9.85
C SER A 295 24.48 13.03 9.27
N LEU A 296 23.19 12.93 8.92
CA LEU A 296 22.42 14.02 8.34
C LEU A 296 22.17 15.12 9.38
N ASP A 297 21.84 14.75 10.62
CA ASP A 297 21.66 15.66 11.75
C ASP A 297 22.92 16.50 12.03
N ASN A 298 24.09 15.86 12.06
CA ASN A 298 25.37 16.56 12.18
C ASN A 298 25.62 17.50 11.00
N ALA A 299 25.37 17.06 9.76
CA ALA A 299 25.58 17.88 8.57
C ALA A 299 24.65 19.10 8.50
N ILE A 300 23.41 18.96 8.99
CA ILE A 300 22.45 20.05 9.15
C ILE A 300 23.00 21.06 10.17
N SER A 301 23.43 20.59 11.34
CA SER A 301 23.99 21.43 12.40
C SER A 301 25.26 22.19 11.97
N GLU A 302 26.11 21.55 11.16
CA GLU A 302 27.34 22.14 10.61
C GLU A 302 27.09 23.02 9.36
N GLN A 303 25.85 23.07 8.84
CA GLN A 303 25.44 23.82 7.66
C GLN A 303 26.24 23.50 6.37
N VAL A 304 26.69 22.25 6.22
CA VAL A 304 27.45 21.81 5.04
C VAL A 304 26.50 21.40 3.91
N VAL A 305 25.98 22.38 3.16
CA VAL A 305 24.91 22.23 2.15
C VAL A 305 25.10 21.04 1.19
N VAL A 306 26.31 20.83 0.66
CA VAL A 306 26.59 19.73 -0.28
C VAL A 306 26.44 18.37 0.41
N THR A 307 26.94 18.26 1.64
CA THR A 307 26.85 17.04 2.46
C THR A 307 25.41 16.77 2.86
N VAL A 308 24.66 17.80 3.27
CA VAL A 308 23.21 17.73 3.58
C VAL A 308 22.43 17.16 2.41
N ARG A 309 22.61 17.72 1.20
CA ARG A 309 21.92 17.23 -0.02
C ARG A 309 22.23 15.77 -0.32
N ARG A 310 23.51 15.38 -0.23
CA ARG A 310 23.94 13.99 -0.48
C ARG A 310 23.34 13.02 0.55
N LEU A 311 23.38 13.38 1.83
CA LEU A 311 22.86 12.55 2.92
C LEU A 311 21.33 12.48 2.88
N PHE A 312 20.64 13.57 2.56
CA PHE A 312 19.19 13.58 2.36
C PHE A 312 18.77 12.61 1.25
N ARG A 313 19.43 12.62 0.08
CA ARG A 313 19.11 11.66 -1.01
C ARG A 313 19.31 10.21 -0.56
N ARG A 314 20.36 9.94 0.22
CA ARG A 314 20.63 8.62 0.79
C ARG A 314 19.56 8.22 1.81
N TYR A 315 19.13 9.15 2.65
CA TYR A 315 18.04 8.98 3.61
C TYR A 315 16.72 8.67 2.89
N ARG A 316 16.31 9.52 1.94
CA ARG A 316 15.14 9.35 1.06
C ARG A 316 15.12 7.98 0.38
N SER A 317 16.27 7.55 -0.16
CA SER A 317 16.40 6.24 -0.83
C SER A 317 16.27 5.06 0.13
N GLN A 318 16.69 5.19 1.39
CA GLN A 318 16.53 4.13 2.39
C GLN A 318 15.10 4.05 2.91
N VAL A 319 14.49 5.20 3.23
CA VAL A 319 13.07 5.29 3.59
C VAL A 319 12.21 4.71 2.48
N GLY A 320 12.39 5.16 1.24
CA GLY A 320 11.59 4.67 0.10
C GLY A 320 11.73 3.16 -0.14
N ARG A 321 12.92 2.59 0.11
CA ARG A 321 13.11 1.11 0.04
C ARG A 321 12.34 0.38 1.14
N ARG A 322 12.40 0.86 2.39
CA ARG A 322 11.66 0.22 3.48
C ARG A 322 10.16 0.38 3.30
N PHE A 323 9.70 1.58 2.91
CA PHE A 323 8.30 1.83 2.65
C PHE A 323 7.75 0.89 1.58
N ARG A 324 8.44 0.74 0.45
CA ARG A 324 8.05 -0.21 -0.62
C ARG A 324 7.97 -1.66 -0.12
N GLN A 325 8.85 -2.07 0.79
CA GLN A 325 8.80 -3.41 1.35
C GLN A 325 7.54 -3.61 2.20
N VAL A 326 7.24 -2.68 3.10
CA VAL A 326 6.04 -2.72 3.95
C VAL A 326 4.77 -2.65 3.11
N ASP A 327 4.76 -1.81 2.08
CA ASP A 327 3.66 -1.70 1.13
C ASP A 327 3.37 -3.03 0.41
N LEU A 328 4.41 -3.74 -0.03
CA LEU A 328 4.24 -5.05 -0.65
C LEU A 328 3.80 -6.14 0.34
N GLU A 329 4.32 -6.11 1.57
CA GLU A 329 3.87 -7.01 2.65
C GLU A 329 2.38 -6.80 2.93
N LEU A 330 1.92 -5.55 3.00
CA LEU A 330 0.52 -5.21 3.18
C LEU A 330 -0.35 -5.61 1.99
N LEU A 331 0.12 -5.41 0.75
CA LEU A 331 -0.60 -5.86 -0.45
C LEU A 331 -0.83 -7.37 -0.41
N THR A 332 0.23 -8.12 -0.07
CA THR A 332 0.17 -9.57 0.00
C THR A 332 -0.82 -10.02 1.07
N LEU A 333 -0.81 -9.38 2.24
CA LEU A 333 -1.78 -9.68 3.30
C LEU A 333 -3.21 -9.36 2.88
N CYS A 334 -3.47 -8.23 2.19
CA CYS A 334 -4.80 -7.93 1.67
C CYS A 334 -5.29 -8.98 0.67
N GLN A 335 -4.42 -9.47 -0.24
CA GLN A 335 -4.75 -10.55 -1.17
C GLN A 335 -5.04 -11.87 -0.44
N ASP A 336 -4.31 -12.16 0.63
CA ASP A 336 -4.53 -13.33 1.46
C ASP A 336 -5.87 -13.21 2.23
N LEU A 337 -6.19 -12.04 2.79
CA LEU A 337 -7.48 -11.76 3.43
C LEU A 337 -8.66 -11.88 2.44
N GLN A 338 -8.49 -11.49 1.17
CA GLN A 338 -9.52 -11.71 0.15
C GLN A 338 -9.95 -13.18 0.05
N ARG A 339 -9.03 -14.14 0.17
CA ARG A 339 -9.37 -15.57 0.17
C ARG A 339 -10.19 -15.99 1.39
N VAL A 340 -9.97 -15.34 2.53
CA VAL A 340 -10.82 -15.52 3.73
C VAL A 340 -12.21 -14.96 3.46
N GLY A 341 -12.30 -13.77 2.87
CA GLY A 341 -13.56 -13.17 2.41
C GLY A 341 -14.35 -14.06 1.45
N GLU A 342 -13.69 -14.63 0.44
CA GLU A 342 -14.30 -15.61 -0.48
C GLU A 342 -14.87 -16.83 0.25
N SER A 343 -14.18 -17.27 1.31
CA SER A 343 -14.61 -18.41 2.13
C SER A 343 -15.83 -18.07 3.00
N LEU A 344 -15.92 -16.84 3.52
CA LEU A 344 -17.11 -16.32 4.20
C LEU A 344 -18.30 -16.23 3.24
N ASP A 345 -18.07 -15.70 2.04
CA ASP A 345 -19.06 -15.61 0.97
C ASP A 345 -19.63 -16.98 0.60
N MET A 346 -18.76 -17.99 0.49
CA MET A 346 -19.19 -19.37 0.26
C MET A 346 -20.03 -19.92 1.41
N LEU A 347 -19.65 -19.66 2.66
CA LEU A 347 -20.42 -20.06 3.85
C LEU A 347 -21.83 -19.48 3.80
N LEU A 348 -21.94 -18.17 3.58
CA LEU A 348 -23.23 -17.45 3.48
C LEU A 348 -24.10 -17.96 2.33
N ARG A 349 -23.51 -18.21 1.15
CA ARG A 349 -24.25 -18.74 -0.01
C ARG A 349 -24.76 -20.16 0.22
N GLN A 350 -24.01 -21.01 0.92
CA GLN A 350 -24.47 -22.38 1.22
C GLN A 350 -25.50 -22.39 2.34
N PHE A 351 -25.41 -21.48 3.31
CA PHE A 351 -26.40 -21.31 4.36
C PHE A 351 -27.76 -20.85 3.83
N ASN A 352 -27.77 -19.98 2.81
CA ASN A 352 -28.98 -19.44 2.19
C ASN A 352 -29.66 -20.36 1.15
N LYS A 353 -29.10 -21.55 0.89
CA LYS A 353 -29.72 -22.59 0.05
C LYS A 353 -30.57 -23.52 0.91
#